data_AF-A0A7V0U0I3-F1
#
_entry.id   AF-A0A7V0U0I3-F1
#
_cell.length_a   1.000
_cell.length_b   1.000
_cell.length_c   1.000
_cell.angle_alpha   90.00
_cell.angle_beta   90.00
_cell.angle_gamma   90.00
#
_symmetry.space_group_name_H-M   'P 1'
#
loop_
_entity.id
_entity.type
_entity.pdbx_description
1 polymer ?
#
loop_
_entity_poly.entity_id
_entity_poly.type
_entity_poly.pdbx_seq_one_letter_code
_entity_poly.pdbx_strand_id
1 'polypeptide(L)'
;MVDQLRREAGPALLINCGNLTQGNSKNDFEVNRRILKTALQGYEMMGAEIFAPGNQELIYGRQLILSLKESVPGGAIVCANLGGAPVPGIETHRLLEIDGRKILITALVDPDLEKKAVHGLFVTDPIPSLGKILKIPHDLALAVLHFSDSKARHLLREHSGLDLAILGTQRGTFAEAEKINDCWLLKNNNHGKTIGCLDWDFAARKPASHQIIKVNREDFAADQKVANLVADYEVWLRQHYIEKEQLQASHENQATIKVPYIGNLSCEPCHSEIVAAWSRSRHAQAYASLQKKCKDFCPDCLPCHVTGSRDHDKEGFISPAATPHLFNVQCEECHGPAEAHRQNPALPYGEKIELRTCTICHTPNTDPEFSFDDDINLVIH
;
A
#
# COMPACT_ATOMS: atom_id res chain seq x y z
N MET A 1 -5.04 -3.67 -18.52
CA MET A 1 -3.80 -4.48 -18.55
C MET A 1 -4.07 -5.98 -18.43
N VAL A 2 -4.58 -6.50 -17.31
CA VAL A 2 -4.80 -7.96 -17.12
C VAL A 2 -5.60 -8.59 -18.27
N ASP A 3 -6.69 -7.96 -18.70
CA ASP A 3 -7.50 -8.48 -19.82
C ASP A 3 -6.73 -8.53 -21.14
N GLN A 4 -5.79 -7.60 -21.34
CA GLN A 4 -4.92 -7.61 -22.52
C GLN A 4 -3.93 -8.77 -22.44
N LEU A 5 -3.26 -8.94 -21.29
CA LEU A 5 -2.33 -10.04 -21.06
C LEU A 5 -3.00 -11.40 -21.26
N ARG A 6 -4.23 -11.58 -20.77
CA ARG A 6 -5.01 -12.82 -20.97
C ARG A 6 -5.33 -13.10 -22.43
N ARG A 7 -5.59 -12.08 -23.23
CA ARG A 7 -5.83 -12.26 -24.68
C ARG A 7 -4.56 -12.67 -25.43
N GLU A 8 -3.40 -12.21 -24.97
CA GLU A 8 -2.10 -12.48 -25.60
C GLU A 8 -1.49 -13.82 -25.17
N ALA A 9 -1.63 -14.19 -23.88
CA ALA A 9 -0.93 -15.34 -23.27
C ALA A 9 -1.76 -16.64 -23.22
N GLY A 10 -3.08 -16.60 -23.44
CA GLY A 10 -3.96 -17.77 -23.26
C GLY A 10 -4.44 -17.95 -21.81
N PRO A 11 -4.79 -19.19 -21.38
CA PRO A 11 -5.27 -19.46 -20.03
C PRO A 11 -4.24 -19.03 -18.97
N ALA A 12 -4.57 -18.01 -18.18
CA ALA A 12 -3.66 -17.44 -17.19
C ALA A 12 -4.31 -17.35 -15.81
N LEU A 13 -3.60 -17.90 -14.82
CA LEU A 13 -3.96 -17.83 -13.41
C LEU A 13 -3.54 -16.48 -12.83
N LEU A 14 -4.50 -15.72 -12.29
CA LEU A 14 -4.22 -14.49 -11.57
C LEU A 14 -4.27 -14.73 -10.05
N ILE A 15 -3.16 -14.44 -9.38
CA ILE A 15 -2.96 -14.65 -7.94
C ILE A 15 -2.82 -13.31 -7.23
N ASN A 16 -3.71 -13.04 -6.27
CA ASN A 16 -3.52 -11.96 -5.32
C ASN A 16 -2.58 -12.44 -4.19
N CYS A 17 -1.47 -11.73 -4.00
CA CYS A 17 -0.42 -12.10 -3.06
C CYS A 17 -0.55 -11.43 -1.67
N GLY A 18 -1.71 -10.88 -1.30
CA GLY A 18 -1.99 -10.30 0.03
C GLY A 18 -1.28 -8.98 0.34
N ASN A 19 -1.33 -8.58 1.62
CA ASN A 19 -0.81 -7.32 2.16
C ASN A 19 -1.39 -6.06 1.48
N LEU A 20 -2.72 -6.06 1.33
CA LEU A 20 -3.52 -5.01 0.73
C LEU A 20 -3.86 -3.88 1.71
N THR A 21 -3.78 -4.13 3.02
CA THR A 21 -4.03 -3.11 4.05
C THR A 21 -2.73 -2.39 4.43
N GLN A 22 -2.48 -1.20 3.88
CA GLN A 22 -1.36 -0.31 4.24
C GLN A 22 -1.78 1.16 4.18
N GLY A 23 -1.10 2.00 4.96
CA GLY A 23 -1.23 3.45 4.93
C GLY A 23 -1.04 4.10 6.30
N ASN A 24 -1.31 5.40 6.40
CA ASN A 24 -1.41 6.18 7.62
C ASN A 24 -2.74 5.93 8.35
N SER A 25 -3.65 5.15 7.75
CA SER A 25 -4.91 4.71 8.36
C SER A 25 -4.80 3.49 9.29
N LYS A 26 -3.58 3.03 9.65
CA LYS A 26 -3.33 1.77 10.39
C LYS A 26 -4.20 1.55 11.64
N ASN A 27 -4.57 2.63 12.32
CA ASN A 27 -5.33 2.57 13.57
C ASN A 27 -6.87 2.64 13.37
N ASP A 28 -7.36 2.79 12.13
CA ASP A 28 -8.79 2.89 11.83
C ASP A 28 -9.29 1.59 11.20
N PHE A 29 -9.93 0.75 12.01
CA PHE A 29 -10.38 -0.59 11.59
C PHE A 29 -11.37 -0.54 10.42
N GLU A 30 -12.35 0.38 10.44
CA GLU A 30 -13.37 0.43 9.39
C GLU A 30 -12.77 0.91 8.07
N VAL A 31 -11.80 1.84 8.10
CA VAL A 31 -11.05 2.23 6.91
C VAL A 31 -10.29 1.03 6.34
N ASN A 32 -9.55 0.27 7.15
CA ASN A 32 -8.80 -0.91 6.70
C ASN A 32 -9.73 -1.99 6.15
N ARG A 33 -10.87 -2.22 6.81
CA ARG A 33 -11.89 -3.16 6.35
C ARG A 33 -12.43 -2.79 4.97
N ARG A 34 -12.68 -1.50 4.72
CA ARG A 34 -13.18 -1.04 3.41
C ARG A 34 -12.09 -1.02 2.34
N ILE A 35 -10.86 -0.64 2.66
CA ILE A 35 -9.71 -0.77 1.73
C ILE A 35 -9.63 -2.21 1.23
N LEU A 36 -9.62 -3.16 2.16
CA LEU A 36 -9.52 -4.58 1.83
C LEU A 36 -10.68 -5.03 0.94
N LYS A 37 -11.92 -4.69 1.31
CA LYS A 37 -13.10 -5.02 0.52
C LYS A 37 -13.03 -4.46 -0.90
N THR A 38 -12.77 -3.16 -1.04
CA THR A 38 -12.66 -2.46 -2.32
C THR A 38 -11.55 -3.07 -3.18
N ALA A 39 -10.37 -3.33 -2.61
CA ALA A 39 -9.26 -3.92 -3.33
C ALA A 39 -9.60 -5.34 -3.83
N LEU A 40 -10.14 -6.19 -2.96
CA LEU A 40 -10.48 -7.57 -3.30
C LEU A 40 -11.58 -7.68 -4.36
N GLN A 41 -12.61 -6.84 -4.27
CA GLN A 41 -13.64 -6.75 -5.31
C GLN A 41 -13.03 -6.33 -6.65
N GLY A 42 -12.07 -5.39 -6.65
CA GLY A 42 -11.30 -5.05 -7.85
C GLY A 42 -10.52 -6.24 -8.42
N TYR A 43 -9.86 -7.03 -7.57
CA TYR A 43 -9.17 -8.25 -8.00
C TYR A 43 -10.12 -9.31 -8.56
N GLU A 44 -11.29 -9.52 -7.96
CA GLU A 44 -12.31 -10.44 -8.49
C GLU A 44 -12.86 -9.96 -9.83
N MET A 45 -13.04 -8.64 -10.01
CA MET A 45 -13.42 -8.05 -11.30
C MET A 45 -12.33 -8.23 -12.37
N MET A 46 -11.06 -8.28 -11.98
CA MET A 46 -9.95 -8.67 -12.84
C MET A 46 -9.85 -10.19 -13.04
N GLY A 47 -10.75 -10.97 -12.44
CA GLY A 47 -10.80 -12.43 -12.51
C GLY A 47 -9.69 -13.13 -11.72
N ALA A 48 -9.23 -12.56 -10.60
CA ALA A 48 -8.34 -13.25 -9.68
C ALA A 48 -9.07 -14.45 -9.05
N GLU A 49 -8.42 -15.61 -9.07
CA GLU A 49 -9.01 -16.86 -8.59
C GLU A 49 -8.47 -17.24 -7.21
N ILE A 50 -7.23 -16.83 -6.92
CA ILE A 50 -6.52 -17.17 -5.69
C ILE A 50 -6.22 -15.90 -4.90
N PHE A 51 -6.50 -15.95 -3.60
CA PHE A 51 -6.23 -14.89 -2.65
C PHE A 51 -5.41 -15.44 -1.49
N ALA A 52 -4.19 -14.94 -1.34
CA ALA A 52 -3.24 -15.37 -0.31
C ALA A 52 -3.09 -14.26 0.75
N PRO A 53 -3.95 -14.21 1.79
CA PRO A 53 -3.93 -13.14 2.78
C PRO A 53 -2.59 -13.11 3.51
N GLY A 54 -2.07 -11.89 3.68
CA GLY A 54 -0.78 -11.65 4.29
C GLY A 54 -0.87 -11.21 5.74
N ASN A 55 0.30 -10.85 6.27
CA ASN A 55 0.46 -10.41 7.65
C ASN A 55 -0.51 -9.29 8.01
N GLN A 56 -0.76 -8.36 7.09
CA GLN A 56 -1.58 -7.17 7.35
C GLN A 56 -3.08 -7.45 7.41
N GLU A 57 -3.58 -8.42 6.64
CA GLU A 57 -4.96 -8.87 6.76
C GLU A 57 -5.18 -9.67 8.05
N LEU A 58 -4.16 -10.44 8.47
CA LEU A 58 -4.25 -11.32 9.64
C LEU A 58 -4.12 -10.58 10.97
N ILE A 59 -3.52 -9.38 10.99
CA ILE A 59 -3.34 -8.57 12.22
C ILE A 59 -4.66 -8.12 12.87
N TYR A 60 -5.74 -8.09 12.10
CA TYR A 60 -7.07 -7.73 12.60
C TYR A 60 -7.90 -8.97 13.00
N GLY A 61 -7.29 -10.14 12.98
CA GLY A 61 -7.87 -11.41 13.41
C GLY A 61 -9.13 -11.81 12.64
N ARG A 62 -9.98 -12.61 13.30
CA ARG A 62 -11.11 -13.29 12.65
C ARG A 62 -12.09 -12.35 11.94
N GLN A 63 -12.31 -11.13 12.44
CA GLN A 63 -13.34 -10.24 11.92
C GLN A 63 -13.03 -9.73 10.51
N LEU A 64 -11.77 -9.34 10.26
CA LEU A 64 -11.36 -8.89 8.93
C LEU A 64 -11.29 -10.08 7.96
N ILE A 65 -10.90 -11.25 8.44
CA ILE A 65 -10.81 -12.46 7.63
C ILE A 65 -12.20 -12.92 7.15
N LEU A 66 -13.24 -12.81 7.98
CA LEU A 66 -14.62 -13.07 7.55
C LEU A 66 -15.04 -12.13 6.41
N SER A 67 -14.61 -10.87 6.46
CA SER A 67 -14.90 -9.91 5.39
C SER A 67 -14.20 -10.22 4.07
N LEU A 68 -13.10 -10.98 4.08
CA LEU A 68 -12.44 -11.45 2.86
C LEU A 68 -13.42 -12.26 2.02
N LYS A 69 -14.04 -13.29 2.62
CA LYS A 69 -14.91 -14.20 1.87
C LYS A 69 -16.18 -13.51 1.37
N GLU A 70 -16.73 -12.60 2.16
CA GLU A 70 -17.85 -11.74 1.72
C GLU A 70 -17.49 -10.87 0.51
N SER A 71 -16.22 -10.46 0.41
CA SER A 71 -15.75 -9.57 -0.65
C SER A 71 -15.42 -10.32 -1.95
N VAL A 72 -15.09 -11.62 -1.86
CA VAL A 72 -14.74 -12.47 -3.01
C VAL A 72 -15.47 -13.82 -2.95
N PRO A 73 -16.80 -13.84 -3.17
CA PRO A 73 -17.57 -15.08 -3.10
C PRO A 73 -17.07 -16.13 -4.10
N GLY A 74 -16.57 -15.73 -5.27
CA GLY A 74 -16.03 -16.64 -6.28
C GLY A 74 -14.56 -17.05 -6.07
N GLY A 75 -13.80 -16.27 -5.30
CA GLY A 75 -12.38 -16.49 -5.05
C GLY A 75 -12.07 -17.60 -4.03
N ALA A 76 -10.96 -18.30 -4.24
CA ALA A 76 -10.39 -19.23 -3.26
C ALA A 76 -9.37 -18.49 -2.38
N ILE A 77 -9.69 -18.35 -1.10
CA ILE A 77 -8.77 -17.80 -0.11
C ILE A 77 -7.97 -18.97 0.48
N VAL A 78 -6.65 -18.96 0.32
CA VAL A 78 -5.80 -20.10 0.70
C VAL A 78 -4.76 -19.70 1.75
N CYS A 79 -4.60 -20.53 2.79
CA CYS A 79 -3.50 -20.43 3.75
C CYS A 79 -3.31 -21.77 4.49
N ALA A 80 -2.19 -22.46 4.26
CA ALA A 80 -1.96 -23.81 4.79
C ALA A 80 -1.68 -23.85 6.29
N ASN A 81 -1.09 -22.80 6.85
CA ASN A 81 -0.64 -22.77 8.24
C ASN A 81 -1.45 -21.82 9.13
N LEU A 82 -2.70 -21.54 8.76
CA LEU A 82 -3.66 -20.86 9.61
C LEU A 82 -4.52 -21.90 10.36
N GLY A 83 -4.38 -21.95 11.68
CA GLY A 83 -5.19 -22.76 12.60
C GLY A 83 -6.14 -21.91 13.44
N GLY A 84 -7.01 -22.58 14.21
CA GLY A 84 -8.01 -21.93 15.07
C GLY A 84 -9.42 -22.44 14.79
N ALA A 85 -10.43 -21.67 15.22
CA ALA A 85 -11.80 -21.95 14.83
C ALA A 85 -11.92 -21.85 13.30
N PRO A 86 -12.59 -22.79 12.62
CA PRO A 86 -12.78 -22.72 11.17
C PRO A 86 -13.33 -21.35 10.79
N VAL A 87 -12.61 -20.65 9.91
CA VAL A 87 -13.14 -19.43 9.28
C VAL A 87 -13.79 -19.88 7.98
N PRO A 88 -15.13 -19.75 7.84
CA PRO A 88 -15.80 -20.10 6.60
C PRO A 88 -15.15 -19.40 5.42
N GLY A 89 -14.78 -20.18 4.40
CA GLY A 89 -14.22 -19.65 3.14
C GLY A 89 -12.69 -19.58 3.06
N ILE A 90 -11.95 -20.02 4.09
CA ILE A 90 -10.50 -20.25 3.97
C ILE A 90 -10.23 -21.74 3.76
N GLU A 91 -9.48 -22.02 2.70
CA GLU A 91 -8.99 -23.35 2.34
C GLU A 91 -7.50 -23.46 2.71
N THR A 92 -7.01 -24.66 3.02
CA THR A 92 -5.56 -24.85 3.26
C THR A 92 -4.76 -24.80 1.95
N HIS A 93 -5.42 -25.11 0.84
CA HIS A 93 -4.85 -25.14 -0.50
C HIS A 93 -5.98 -25.11 -1.52
N ARG A 94 -5.63 -24.82 -2.78
CA ARG A 94 -6.50 -25.00 -3.93
C ARG A 94 -5.79 -25.88 -4.96
N LEU A 95 -6.51 -26.86 -5.51
CA LEU A 95 -6.05 -27.63 -6.67
C LEU A 95 -6.87 -27.19 -7.88
N LEU A 96 -6.21 -26.60 -8.88
CA LEU A 96 -6.82 -26.19 -10.14
C LEU A 96 -6.39 -27.12 -11.26
N GLU A 97 -7.27 -27.30 -12.26
CA GLU A 97 -6.92 -27.99 -13.49
C GLU A 97 -6.91 -26.98 -14.63
N ILE A 98 -5.74 -26.76 -15.23
CA ILE A 98 -5.52 -25.82 -16.34
C ILE A 98 -4.87 -26.60 -17.47
N ASP A 99 -5.54 -26.67 -18.63
CA ASP A 99 -5.09 -27.44 -19.81
C ASP A 99 -4.67 -28.89 -19.48
N GLY A 100 -5.44 -29.55 -18.61
CA GLY A 100 -5.20 -30.93 -18.16
C GLY A 100 -4.05 -31.09 -17.17
N ARG A 101 -3.48 -30.00 -16.65
CA ARG A 101 -2.43 -29.99 -15.61
C ARG A 101 -3.01 -29.60 -14.26
N LYS A 102 -2.57 -30.31 -13.22
CA LYS A 102 -2.96 -30.05 -11.82
C LYS A 102 -2.01 -29.07 -11.16
N ILE A 103 -2.53 -27.90 -10.83
CA ILE A 103 -1.79 -26.81 -10.19
C ILE A 103 -2.21 -26.71 -8.73
N LEU A 104 -1.30 -27.06 -7.82
CA LEU A 104 -1.50 -27.03 -6.38
C LEU A 104 -1.00 -25.71 -5.82
N ILE A 105 -1.88 -24.96 -5.16
CA ILE A 105 -1.61 -23.59 -4.73
C ILE A 105 -1.93 -23.44 -3.26
N THR A 106 -1.05 -22.79 -2.50
CA THR A 106 -1.30 -22.43 -1.10
C THR A 106 -0.63 -21.10 -0.74
N ALA A 107 -0.82 -20.66 0.50
CA ALA A 107 -0.06 -19.58 1.11
C ALA A 107 0.46 -20.00 2.48
N LEU A 108 1.57 -19.39 2.89
CA LEU A 108 2.19 -19.59 4.18
C LEU A 108 2.51 -18.25 4.81
N VAL A 109 2.28 -18.16 6.11
CA VAL A 109 2.47 -16.95 6.92
C VAL A 109 3.55 -17.20 7.95
N ASP A 110 4.37 -16.20 8.24
CA ASP A 110 5.38 -16.27 9.29
C ASP A 110 4.75 -16.52 10.67
N PRO A 111 5.12 -17.60 11.40
CA PRO A 111 4.63 -17.84 12.76
C PRO A 111 4.99 -16.74 13.76
N ASP A 112 6.02 -15.94 13.46
CA ASP A 112 6.39 -14.78 14.27
C ASP A 112 5.51 -13.55 13.98
N LEU A 113 4.47 -13.69 13.15
CA LEU A 113 3.41 -12.69 13.07
C LEU A 113 2.98 -12.33 14.49
N GLU A 114 2.99 -11.04 14.80
CA GLU A 114 2.89 -10.52 16.16
C GLU A 114 1.77 -11.25 16.92
N LYS A 115 2.13 -12.04 17.95
CA LYS A 115 1.22 -13.01 18.61
C LYS A 115 -0.08 -12.41 19.16
N LYS A 116 -0.14 -11.08 19.31
CA LYS A 116 -1.31 -10.31 19.74
C LYS A 116 -2.31 -10.02 18.61
N ALA A 117 -1.93 -10.24 17.35
CA ALA A 117 -2.64 -9.74 16.19
C ALA A 117 -3.67 -10.73 15.63
N VAL A 118 -3.54 -12.02 15.92
CA VAL A 118 -4.42 -13.04 15.35
C VAL A 118 -5.60 -13.36 16.28
N HIS A 119 -6.46 -12.38 16.55
CA HIS A 119 -7.63 -12.53 17.45
C HIS A 119 -8.52 -13.72 17.04
N GLY A 120 -8.39 -14.84 17.75
CA GLY A 120 -9.17 -16.07 17.53
C GLY A 120 -8.60 -17.07 16.52
N LEU A 121 -7.42 -16.81 15.94
CA LEU A 121 -6.70 -17.77 15.08
C LEU A 121 -5.24 -17.88 15.53
N PHE A 122 -4.50 -18.84 15.00
CA PHE A 122 -3.07 -18.98 15.26
C PHE A 122 -2.34 -19.44 14.02
N VAL A 123 -1.07 -19.07 13.90
CA VAL A 123 -0.20 -19.50 12.80
C VAL A 123 0.62 -20.70 13.26
N THR A 124 0.50 -21.84 12.56
CA THR A 124 1.27 -23.05 12.87
C THR A 124 2.62 -23.04 12.17
N ASP A 125 3.49 -23.97 12.56
CA ASP A 125 4.74 -24.23 11.85
C ASP A 125 4.47 -24.48 10.35
N PRO A 126 5.11 -23.71 9.45
CA PRO A 126 4.87 -23.82 8.03
C PRO A 126 5.43 -25.12 7.41
N ILE A 127 6.49 -25.72 7.96
CA ILE A 127 7.15 -26.89 7.36
C ILE A 127 6.22 -28.11 7.40
N PRO A 128 5.68 -28.54 8.56
CA PRO A 128 4.73 -29.66 8.61
C PRO A 128 3.42 -29.37 7.85
N SER A 129 2.97 -28.11 7.82
CA SER A 129 1.76 -27.73 7.08
C SER A 129 1.97 -27.88 5.58
N LEU A 130 3.07 -27.36 5.04
CA LEU A 130 3.43 -27.49 3.63
C LEU A 130 3.63 -28.97 3.23
N GLY A 131 4.33 -29.74 4.06
CA GLY A 131 4.56 -31.17 3.83
C GLY A 131 3.29 -32.02 3.79
N LYS A 132 2.18 -31.58 4.41
CA LYS A 132 0.87 -32.24 4.26
C LYS A 132 0.24 -31.92 2.90
N ILE A 133 0.33 -30.67 2.46
CA ILE A 133 -0.26 -30.20 1.20
C ILE A 133 0.44 -30.84 0.00
N LEU A 134 1.77 -30.93 0.01
CA LEU A 134 2.54 -31.46 -1.12
C LEU A 134 2.38 -32.97 -1.36
N LYS A 135 1.66 -33.69 -0.50
CA LYS A 135 1.28 -35.11 -0.74
C LYS A 135 0.15 -35.25 -1.75
N ILE A 136 -0.56 -34.17 -2.06
CA ILE A 136 -1.67 -34.16 -3.02
C ILE A 136 -1.07 -34.28 -4.42
N PRO A 137 -1.51 -35.22 -5.28
CA PRO A 137 -0.97 -35.36 -6.63
C PRO A 137 -1.12 -34.10 -7.48
N HIS A 138 -0.02 -33.57 -8.01
CA HIS A 138 0.03 -32.33 -8.77
C HIS A 138 1.12 -32.38 -9.85
N ASP A 139 1.01 -31.51 -10.86
CA ASP A 139 2.03 -31.26 -11.88
C ASP A 139 2.94 -30.08 -11.47
N LEU A 140 2.38 -29.08 -10.76
CA LEU A 140 3.07 -27.88 -10.28
C LEU A 140 2.60 -27.52 -8.86
N ALA A 141 3.54 -27.26 -7.94
CA ALA A 141 3.26 -26.74 -6.60
C ALA A 141 3.73 -25.29 -6.44
N LEU A 142 2.81 -24.40 -6.06
CA LEU A 142 3.01 -22.97 -5.87
C LEU A 142 2.64 -22.55 -4.44
N ALA A 143 3.48 -21.73 -3.81
CA ALA A 143 3.16 -21.11 -2.53
C ALA A 143 3.42 -19.59 -2.52
N VAL A 144 2.46 -18.82 -2.01
CA VAL A 144 2.71 -17.42 -1.64
C VAL A 144 3.27 -17.38 -0.21
N LEU A 145 4.45 -16.77 -0.03
CA LEU A 145 5.18 -16.72 1.22
C LEU A 145 5.08 -15.31 1.83
N HIS A 146 4.55 -15.21 3.03
CA HIS A 146 4.46 -13.97 3.82
C HIS A 146 5.49 -13.93 4.95
N PHE A 147 6.77 -13.97 4.59
CA PHE A 147 7.92 -14.04 5.52
C PHE A 147 8.92 -12.90 5.26
N SER A 148 9.89 -12.66 6.14
CA SER A 148 11.08 -11.92 5.71
C SER A 148 11.81 -12.68 4.60
N ASP A 149 12.57 -11.99 3.73
CA ASP A 149 13.37 -12.63 2.69
C ASP A 149 14.30 -13.71 3.26
N SER A 150 14.95 -13.42 4.40
CA SER A 150 15.82 -14.37 5.09
C SER A 150 15.10 -15.65 5.53
N LYS A 151 13.89 -15.54 6.09
CA LYS A 151 13.09 -16.68 6.55
C LYS A 151 12.49 -17.47 5.39
N ALA A 152 12.02 -16.79 4.34
CA ALA A 152 11.56 -17.45 3.12
C ALA A 152 12.67 -18.32 2.52
N ARG A 153 13.89 -17.76 2.38
CA ARG A 153 15.06 -18.49 1.90
C ARG A 153 15.43 -19.67 2.79
N HIS A 154 15.33 -19.51 4.11
CA HIS A 154 15.57 -20.61 5.04
C HIS A 154 14.54 -21.75 4.85
N LEU A 155 13.24 -21.41 4.81
CA LEU A 155 12.17 -22.39 4.55
C LEU A 155 12.40 -23.16 3.25
N LEU A 156 12.78 -22.48 2.17
CA LEU A 156 13.03 -23.10 0.87
C LEU A 156 14.30 -23.96 0.82
N ARG A 157 15.24 -23.78 1.75
CA ARG A 157 16.41 -24.67 1.89
C ARG A 157 16.08 -25.94 2.67
N GLU A 158 15.19 -25.83 3.65
CA GLU A 158 14.81 -26.95 4.54
C GLU A 158 13.70 -27.82 3.94
N HIS A 159 12.91 -27.29 3.02
CA HIS A 159 11.79 -28.00 2.39
C HIS A 159 12.08 -28.34 0.92
N SER A 160 11.57 -29.48 0.44
CA SER A 160 11.63 -29.91 -0.96
C SER A 160 10.24 -30.23 -1.52
N GLY A 161 10.08 -30.25 -2.84
CA GLY A 161 8.81 -30.54 -3.52
C GLY A 161 7.91 -29.32 -3.76
N LEU A 162 8.37 -28.11 -3.44
CA LEU A 162 7.74 -26.86 -3.88
C LEU A 162 8.45 -26.36 -5.14
N ASP A 163 7.72 -26.11 -6.22
CA ASP A 163 8.32 -25.70 -7.49
C ASP A 163 8.48 -24.19 -7.61
N LEU A 164 7.49 -23.43 -7.14
CA LEU A 164 7.44 -21.98 -7.27
C LEU A 164 6.97 -21.33 -5.96
N ALA A 165 7.69 -20.30 -5.53
CA ALA A 165 7.37 -19.48 -4.39
C ALA A 165 7.27 -18.01 -4.80
N ILE A 166 6.25 -17.31 -4.29
CA ILE A 166 6.09 -15.86 -4.48
C ILE A 166 6.23 -15.19 -3.13
N LEU A 167 7.24 -14.34 -2.94
CA LEU A 167 7.42 -13.59 -1.69
C LEU A 167 6.51 -12.35 -1.67
N GLY A 168 5.40 -12.43 -0.94
CA GLY A 168 4.34 -11.41 -0.89
C GLY A 168 4.66 -10.19 0.00
N THR A 169 5.69 -10.27 0.84
CA THR A 169 6.10 -9.22 1.81
C THR A 169 7.18 -8.29 1.28
N GLN A 170 7.96 -8.73 0.29
CA GLN A 170 9.18 -8.03 -0.12
C GLN A 170 8.87 -6.86 -1.05
N ARG A 171 9.09 -5.64 -0.57
CA ARG A 171 8.94 -4.42 -1.37
C ARG A 171 9.99 -4.36 -2.50
N GLY A 172 9.58 -3.83 -3.64
CA GLY A 172 10.39 -3.59 -4.83
C GLY A 172 10.14 -4.59 -5.98
N THR A 173 10.86 -4.38 -7.08
CA THR A 173 10.82 -5.23 -8.27
C THR A 173 12.14 -5.97 -8.40
N PHE A 174 12.09 -7.28 -8.61
CA PHE A 174 13.28 -8.11 -8.79
C PHE A 174 13.18 -8.80 -10.15
N ALA A 175 14.08 -8.43 -11.07
CA ALA A 175 13.95 -8.81 -12.48
C ALA A 175 14.04 -10.33 -12.72
N GLU A 176 14.82 -11.05 -11.91
CA GLU A 176 15.07 -12.47 -12.14
C GLU A 176 14.48 -13.37 -11.05
N ALA A 177 13.92 -14.50 -11.49
CA ALA A 177 13.55 -15.60 -10.61
C ALA A 177 14.82 -16.27 -10.09
N GLU A 178 14.90 -16.49 -8.78
CA GLU A 178 16.06 -17.13 -8.17
C GLU A 178 15.76 -18.59 -7.83
N LYS A 179 16.65 -19.52 -8.18
CA LYS A 179 16.50 -20.91 -7.77
C LYS A 179 17.12 -21.15 -6.39
N ILE A 180 16.32 -21.66 -5.45
CA ILE A 180 16.75 -22.08 -4.12
C ILE A 180 16.35 -23.55 -3.96
N ASN A 181 17.35 -24.43 -3.84
CA ASN A 181 17.15 -25.87 -3.89
C ASN A 181 16.40 -26.30 -5.16
N ASP A 182 15.22 -26.90 -5.04
CA ASP A 182 14.33 -27.29 -6.13
C ASP A 182 13.24 -26.25 -6.45
N CYS A 183 13.15 -25.17 -5.67
CA CYS A 183 12.12 -24.13 -5.79
C CYS A 183 12.62 -22.86 -6.48
N TRP A 184 11.80 -22.25 -7.33
CA TRP A 184 12.03 -20.91 -7.86
C TRP A 184 11.34 -19.85 -7.01
N LEU A 185 12.05 -18.80 -6.62
CA LEU A 185 11.56 -17.70 -5.82
C LEU A 185 11.35 -16.45 -6.68
N LEU A 186 10.13 -15.94 -6.68
CA LEU A 186 9.73 -14.65 -7.26
C LEU A 186 9.50 -13.61 -6.19
N LYS A 187 9.70 -12.35 -6.56
CA LYS A 187 9.41 -11.19 -5.71
C LYS A 187 8.71 -10.15 -6.55
N ASN A 188 7.44 -9.90 -6.23
CA ASN A 188 6.65 -8.88 -6.91
C ASN A 188 5.73 -8.18 -5.92
N ASN A 189 6.23 -7.15 -5.26
CA ASN A 189 5.39 -6.26 -4.46
C ASN A 189 5.90 -4.81 -4.57
N ASN A 190 5.20 -4.01 -5.37
CA ASN A 190 5.52 -2.58 -5.54
C ASN A 190 4.25 -1.71 -5.47
N HIS A 191 3.44 -1.83 -4.42
CA HIS A 191 2.26 -0.99 -4.21
C HIS A 191 1.26 -0.99 -5.40
N GLY A 192 1.13 -2.13 -6.09
CA GLY A 192 0.26 -2.26 -7.27
C GLY A 192 0.81 -1.59 -8.55
N LYS A 193 2.03 -1.05 -8.54
CA LYS A 193 2.68 -0.42 -9.70
C LYS A 193 3.26 -1.42 -10.69
N THR A 194 3.31 -2.69 -10.35
CA THR A 194 3.80 -3.74 -11.23
C THR A 194 2.97 -5.01 -11.14
N ILE A 195 2.93 -5.74 -12.25
CA ILE A 195 2.47 -7.12 -12.31
C ILE A 195 3.63 -8.01 -12.74
N GLY A 196 3.82 -9.11 -12.02
CA GLY A 196 4.75 -10.17 -12.42
C GLY A 196 4.01 -11.17 -13.31
N CYS A 197 4.60 -11.48 -14.46
CA CYS A 197 4.12 -12.51 -15.36
C CYS A 197 5.20 -13.59 -15.50
N LEU A 198 4.80 -14.85 -15.37
CA LEU A 198 5.70 -15.99 -15.46
C LEU A 198 5.06 -17.07 -16.31
N ASP A 199 5.80 -17.53 -17.32
CA ASP A 199 5.45 -18.74 -18.07
C ASP A 199 6.23 -19.92 -17.49
N TRP A 200 5.56 -21.05 -17.28
CA TRP A 200 6.16 -22.24 -16.69
C TRP A 200 6.37 -23.35 -17.73
N ASP A 201 7.59 -23.88 -17.81
CA ASP A 201 7.90 -25.09 -18.58
C ASP A 201 7.69 -26.32 -17.69
N PHE A 202 6.60 -27.06 -17.94
CA PHE A 202 6.27 -28.29 -17.21
C PHE A 202 7.25 -29.43 -17.47
N ALA A 203 7.85 -29.51 -18.67
CA ALA A 203 8.79 -30.57 -19.01
C ALA A 203 10.14 -30.35 -18.31
N ALA A 204 10.63 -29.12 -18.31
CA ALA A 204 11.88 -28.75 -17.66
C ALA A 204 11.74 -28.40 -16.17
N ARG A 205 10.51 -28.28 -15.66
CA ARG A 205 10.15 -27.83 -14.30
C ARG A 205 10.89 -26.54 -13.89
N LYS A 206 10.77 -25.52 -14.74
CA LYS A 206 11.40 -24.22 -14.50
C LYS A 206 10.60 -23.08 -15.18
N PRO A 207 10.84 -21.82 -14.81
CA PRO A 207 10.37 -20.67 -15.56
C PRO A 207 10.90 -20.72 -17.00
N ALA A 208 9.99 -20.64 -17.97
CA ALA A 208 10.31 -20.43 -19.38
C ALA A 208 10.58 -18.95 -19.67
N SER A 209 9.80 -18.06 -19.03
CA SER A 209 9.93 -16.60 -19.09
C SER A 209 9.55 -15.98 -17.74
N HIS A 210 10.09 -14.81 -17.43
CA HIS A 210 9.67 -14.00 -16.30
C HIS A 210 9.80 -12.53 -16.67
N GLN A 211 8.74 -11.76 -16.48
CA GLN A 211 8.72 -10.32 -16.74
C GLN A 211 7.96 -9.57 -15.66
N ILE A 212 8.42 -8.36 -15.35
CA ILE A 212 7.73 -7.41 -14.50
C ILE A 212 7.25 -6.26 -15.36
N ILE A 213 5.93 -6.11 -15.48
CA ILE A 213 5.31 -5.07 -16.30
C ILE A 213 4.90 -3.93 -15.38
N LYS A 214 5.31 -2.70 -15.70
CA LYS A 214 4.88 -1.50 -14.99
C LYS A 214 3.43 -1.18 -15.34
N VAL A 215 2.64 -0.88 -14.32
CA VAL A 215 1.26 -0.42 -14.46
C VAL A 215 1.26 1.10 -14.45
N ASN A 216 1.00 1.70 -15.61
CA ASN A 216 0.96 3.14 -15.78
C ASN A 216 -0.26 3.53 -16.64
N ARG A 217 -0.60 4.81 -16.67
CA ARG A 217 -1.80 5.31 -17.36
C ARG A 217 -1.54 5.64 -18.82
N GLU A 218 -0.27 5.84 -19.17
CA GLU A 218 0.20 6.10 -20.52
C GLU A 218 -0.02 4.87 -21.42
N ASP A 219 0.28 3.68 -20.89
CA ASP A 219 0.21 2.41 -21.61
C ASP A 219 -1.15 1.71 -21.42
N PHE A 220 -1.82 1.93 -20.28
CA PHE A 220 -3.07 1.23 -19.94
C PHE A 220 -4.16 2.18 -19.47
N ALA A 221 -5.27 2.20 -20.22
CA ALA A 221 -6.49 2.88 -19.79
C ALA A 221 -7.07 2.22 -18.52
N ALA A 222 -7.62 3.06 -17.64
CA ALA A 222 -8.33 2.59 -16.45
C ALA A 222 -9.64 1.89 -16.86
N ASP A 223 -9.91 0.73 -16.26
CA ASP A 223 -11.23 0.09 -16.39
C ASP A 223 -12.28 0.91 -15.64
N GLN A 224 -13.39 1.24 -16.32
CA GLN A 224 -14.40 2.14 -15.74
C GLN A 224 -15.10 1.54 -14.52
N LYS A 225 -15.31 0.22 -14.48
CA LYS A 225 -15.99 -0.42 -13.35
C LYS A 225 -15.10 -0.40 -12.12
N VAL A 226 -13.81 -0.72 -12.28
CA VAL A 226 -12.83 -0.64 -11.19
C VAL A 226 -12.62 0.82 -10.76
N ALA A 227 -12.58 1.76 -11.69
CA ALA A 227 -12.47 3.19 -11.38
C ALA A 227 -13.66 3.69 -10.54
N ASN A 228 -14.88 3.28 -10.86
CA ASN A 228 -16.08 3.63 -10.09
C ASN A 228 -16.01 3.06 -8.66
N LEU A 229 -15.58 1.81 -8.51
CA LEU A 229 -15.40 1.17 -7.20
C LEU A 229 -14.41 1.95 -6.31
N VAL A 230 -13.30 2.43 -6.89
CA VAL A 230 -12.33 3.27 -6.19
C VAL A 230 -12.92 4.64 -5.85
N ALA A 231 -13.64 5.27 -6.78
CA ALA A 231 -14.28 6.56 -6.55
C ALA A 231 -15.31 6.51 -5.42
N ASP A 232 -16.13 5.44 -5.35
CA ASP A 232 -17.09 5.22 -4.27
C ASP A 232 -16.40 5.10 -2.91
N TYR A 233 -15.26 4.38 -2.87
CA TYR A 233 -14.43 4.30 -1.67
C TYR A 233 -13.86 5.67 -1.27
N GLU A 234 -13.33 6.45 -2.22
CA GLU A 234 -12.76 7.78 -1.95
C GLU A 234 -13.81 8.76 -1.40
N VAL A 235 -15.03 8.75 -1.95
CA VAL A 235 -16.17 9.54 -1.44
C VAL A 235 -16.52 9.13 -0.02
N TRP A 236 -16.62 7.82 0.24
CA TRP A 236 -16.90 7.33 1.59
C TRP A 236 -15.78 7.70 2.58
N LEU A 237 -14.51 7.51 2.20
CA LEU A 237 -13.36 7.80 3.05
C LEU A 237 -13.36 9.26 3.50
N ARG A 238 -13.62 10.16 2.54
CA ARG A 238 -13.75 11.59 2.80
C ARG A 238 -14.85 11.87 3.83
N GLN A 239 -16.03 11.29 3.64
CA GLN A 239 -17.16 11.48 4.55
C GLN A 239 -16.88 10.93 5.96
N HIS A 240 -16.25 9.75 6.05
CA HIS A 240 -15.86 9.13 7.32
C HIS A 240 -14.95 10.03 8.16
N TYR A 241 -13.95 10.65 7.54
CA TYR A 241 -13.04 11.55 8.27
C TYR A 241 -13.67 12.90 8.60
N ILE A 242 -14.60 13.41 7.78
CA ILE A 242 -15.40 14.60 8.12
C ILE A 242 -16.24 14.34 9.38
N GLU A 243 -16.94 13.21 9.43
CA GLU A 243 -17.77 12.84 10.59
C GLU A 243 -16.92 12.65 11.84
N LYS A 244 -15.76 12.01 11.71
CA LYS A 244 -14.81 11.82 12.82
C LYS A 244 -14.32 13.14 13.39
N GLU A 245 -13.98 14.10 12.52
CA GLU A 245 -13.57 15.44 12.94
C GLU A 245 -14.71 16.19 13.65
N GLN A 246 -15.94 16.12 13.12
CA GLN A 246 -17.12 16.73 13.75
C GLN A 246 -17.41 16.15 15.13
N LEU A 247 -17.29 14.82 15.28
CA LEU A 247 -17.41 14.15 16.56
C LEU A 247 -16.34 14.60 17.55
N GLN A 248 -15.08 14.71 17.12
CA GLN A 248 -14.00 15.22 17.98
C GLN A 248 -14.24 16.67 18.41
N ALA A 249 -14.63 17.55 17.47
CA ALA A 249 -14.91 18.95 17.74
C ALA A 249 -16.11 19.16 18.68
N SER A 250 -17.07 18.24 18.72
CA SER A 250 -18.20 18.32 19.66
C SER A 250 -17.88 17.84 21.08
N HIS A 251 -16.78 17.08 21.25
CA HIS A 251 -16.34 16.56 22.54
C HIS A 251 -15.28 17.44 23.22
N GLU A 252 -14.53 18.23 22.45
CA GLU A 252 -13.52 19.15 22.96
C GLU A 252 -14.10 20.57 23.15
N ASN A 253 -14.05 21.10 24.37
CA ASN A 253 -14.26 22.55 24.58
C ASN A 253 -13.22 23.27 23.71
N GLN A 254 -13.67 24.17 22.83
CA GLN A 254 -12.88 24.91 21.85
C GLN A 254 -11.78 25.79 22.50
N ALA A 255 -10.76 25.16 23.10
CA ALA A 255 -9.50 25.81 23.33
C ALA A 255 -8.90 26.13 21.97
N THR A 256 -8.51 27.37 21.74
CA THR A 256 -7.82 27.77 20.51
C THR A 256 -6.56 26.94 20.37
N ILE A 257 -6.58 25.98 19.43
CA ILE A 257 -5.44 25.12 19.21
C ILE A 257 -4.30 25.99 18.65
N LYS A 258 -3.30 26.24 19.48
CA LYS A 258 -2.15 27.04 19.10
C LYS A 258 -1.06 26.11 18.58
N VAL A 259 -0.72 26.28 17.31
CA VAL A 259 0.39 25.59 16.64
C VAL A 259 1.50 26.62 16.34
N PRO A 260 2.78 26.21 16.31
CA PRO A 260 3.88 27.14 16.04
C PRO A 260 3.97 27.58 14.56
N TYR A 261 3.10 27.03 13.70
CA TYR A 261 3.00 27.33 12.28
C TYR A 261 1.91 28.40 12.02
N ILE A 262 2.32 29.54 11.45
CA ILE A 262 1.49 30.75 11.34
C ILE A 262 0.92 30.99 9.93
N GLY A 263 1.37 30.21 8.96
CA GLY A 263 0.94 30.24 7.57
C GLY A 263 1.43 31.44 6.76
N ASN A 264 1.40 31.30 5.44
CA ASN A 264 1.99 32.25 4.48
C ASN A 264 1.36 33.65 4.49
N LEU A 265 0.09 33.79 4.89
CA LEU A 265 -0.54 35.11 5.03
C LEU A 265 0.18 35.98 6.08
N SER A 266 0.83 35.35 7.06
CA SER A 266 1.64 36.05 8.06
C SER A 266 3.01 36.49 7.52
N CYS A 267 3.49 35.88 6.44
CA CYS A 267 4.78 36.18 5.81
C CYS A 267 4.70 37.31 4.77
N GLU A 268 3.55 37.44 4.09
CA GLU A 268 3.32 38.39 3.00
C GLU A 268 3.68 39.86 3.32
N PRO A 269 3.40 40.41 4.52
CA PRO A 269 3.71 41.80 4.82
C PRO A 269 5.21 42.15 4.75
N CYS A 270 6.09 41.20 5.03
CA CYS A 270 7.55 41.38 4.99
C CYS A 270 8.20 40.74 3.75
N HIS A 271 7.57 39.72 3.16
CA HIS A 271 8.12 38.89 2.08
C HIS A 271 7.19 38.81 0.87
N SER A 272 6.59 39.93 0.47
CA SER A 272 5.55 39.99 -0.56
C SER A 272 5.98 39.40 -1.91
N GLU A 273 7.19 39.71 -2.37
CA GLU A 273 7.73 39.18 -3.64
C GLU A 273 7.91 37.65 -3.60
N ILE A 274 8.42 37.13 -2.47
CA ILE A 274 8.61 35.69 -2.23
C ILE A 274 7.26 34.97 -2.19
N VAL A 275 6.29 35.51 -1.44
CA VAL A 275 4.93 34.93 -1.36
C VAL A 275 4.26 34.96 -2.73
N ALA A 276 4.44 36.02 -3.51
CA ALA A 276 3.93 36.09 -4.88
C ALA A 276 4.56 35.00 -5.78
N ALA A 277 5.86 34.75 -5.66
CA ALA A 277 6.53 33.65 -6.37
C ALA A 277 5.98 32.28 -5.95
N TRP A 278 5.91 32.01 -4.65
CA TRP A 278 5.35 30.77 -4.10
C TRP A 278 3.91 30.52 -4.58
N SER A 279 3.05 31.54 -4.61
CA SER A 279 1.63 31.41 -4.97
C SER A 279 1.38 30.83 -6.37
N ARG A 280 2.37 30.93 -7.26
CA ARG A 280 2.31 30.40 -8.64
C ARG A 280 2.82 28.95 -8.75
N SER A 281 3.39 28.41 -7.69
CA SER A 281 3.97 27.06 -7.67
C SER A 281 2.89 25.96 -7.55
N ARG A 282 3.29 24.72 -7.83
CA ARG A 282 2.45 23.54 -7.54
C ARG A 282 2.25 23.32 -6.04
N HIS A 283 3.26 23.67 -5.22
CA HIS A 283 3.18 23.59 -3.77
C HIS A 283 2.05 24.44 -3.21
N ALA A 284 1.82 25.65 -3.74
CA ALA A 284 0.68 26.50 -3.36
C ALA A 284 -0.70 25.98 -3.77
N GLN A 285 -0.76 24.96 -4.63
CA GLN A 285 -2.00 24.31 -5.08
C GLN A 285 -2.18 22.90 -4.53
N ALA A 286 -1.27 22.45 -3.66
CA ALA A 286 -1.18 21.06 -3.24
C ALA A 286 -2.51 20.57 -2.62
N TYR A 287 -3.03 21.26 -1.61
CA TYR A 287 -4.29 20.85 -0.97
C TYR A 287 -5.49 21.00 -1.91
N ALA A 288 -5.54 22.09 -2.69
CA ALA A 288 -6.59 22.30 -3.68
C ALA A 288 -6.65 21.19 -4.74
N SER A 289 -5.50 20.60 -5.09
CA SER A 289 -5.43 19.45 -6.00
C SER A 289 -6.09 18.19 -5.41
N LEU A 290 -6.06 18.02 -4.09
CA LEU A 290 -6.75 16.94 -3.39
C LEU A 290 -8.27 17.18 -3.37
N GLN A 291 -8.70 18.42 -3.14
CA GLN A 291 -10.14 18.77 -3.14
C GLN A 291 -10.79 18.47 -4.49
N LYS A 292 -10.10 18.79 -5.60
CA LYS A 292 -10.58 18.45 -6.96
C LYS A 292 -10.78 16.95 -7.20
N LYS A 293 -10.14 16.10 -6.38
CA LYS A 293 -10.19 14.64 -6.47
C LYS A 293 -10.92 14.01 -5.26
N CYS A 294 -11.56 14.79 -4.40
CA CYS A 294 -12.17 14.31 -3.15
C CYS A 294 -11.20 13.57 -2.21
N LYS A 295 -9.90 13.92 -2.24
CA LYS A 295 -8.83 13.32 -1.40
C LYS A 295 -8.36 14.24 -0.28
N ASP A 296 -9.07 15.35 -0.05
CA ASP A 296 -8.76 16.41 0.91
C ASP A 296 -8.83 15.99 2.39
N PHE A 297 -9.29 14.76 2.65
CA PHE A 297 -9.32 14.09 3.95
C PHE A 297 -8.57 12.75 3.96
N CYS A 298 -7.86 12.41 2.88
CA CYS A 298 -7.16 11.14 2.78
C CYS A 298 -5.88 11.19 3.64
N PRO A 299 -5.73 10.33 4.67
CA PRO A 299 -4.58 10.35 5.59
C PRO A 299 -3.25 10.04 4.89
N ASP A 300 -3.28 9.33 3.75
CA ASP A 300 -2.08 9.03 2.96
C ASP A 300 -1.68 10.22 2.07
N CYS A 301 -2.59 11.16 1.80
CA CYS A 301 -2.34 12.30 0.92
C CYS A 301 -1.98 13.57 1.70
N LEU A 302 -2.66 13.79 2.83
CA LEU A 302 -2.51 15.00 3.64
C LEU A 302 -1.05 15.34 3.97
N PRO A 303 -0.18 14.39 4.38
CA PRO A 303 1.15 14.74 4.86
C PRO A 303 2.00 15.51 3.86
N CYS A 304 1.86 15.21 2.57
CA CYS A 304 2.59 15.87 1.49
C CYS A 304 1.88 17.09 0.88
N HIS A 305 0.63 17.39 1.31
CA HIS A 305 -0.19 18.45 0.69
C HIS A 305 -0.62 19.55 1.67
N VAL A 306 -0.12 19.51 2.89
CA VAL A 306 -0.33 20.51 3.95
C VAL A 306 1.01 20.89 4.56
N THR A 307 1.01 21.94 5.39
CA THR A 307 2.20 22.42 6.07
C THR A 307 2.26 21.95 7.52
N GLY A 308 3.39 21.39 7.92
CA GLY A 308 3.65 20.97 9.29
C GLY A 308 2.91 19.70 9.68
N SER A 309 2.76 18.74 8.77
CA SER A 309 2.06 17.48 9.06
C SER A 309 2.71 16.69 10.19
N ARG A 310 1.87 16.18 11.12
CA ARG A 310 2.32 15.31 12.22
C ARG A 310 2.88 13.97 11.75
N ASP A 311 2.45 13.49 10.58
CA ASP A 311 3.00 12.27 9.98
C ASP A 311 4.45 12.46 9.47
N HIS A 312 4.93 13.71 9.41
CA HIS A 312 6.31 14.08 9.11
C HIS A 312 7.06 14.58 10.36
N ASP A 313 6.63 14.17 11.55
CA ASP A 313 7.19 14.58 12.85
C ASP A 313 7.18 16.10 13.08
N LYS A 314 6.16 16.80 12.54
CA LYS A 314 5.94 18.24 12.72
C LYS A 314 4.72 18.53 13.60
N GLU A 315 4.58 19.78 14.02
CA GLU A 315 3.54 20.23 14.96
C GLU A 315 2.59 21.29 14.38
N GLY A 316 2.44 21.33 13.05
CA GLY A 316 1.62 22.31 12.34
C GLY A 316 0.22 21.79 12.07
N PHE A 317 -0.04 21.29 10.85
CA PHE A 317 -1.36 20.83 10.43
C PHE A 317 -1.92 19.75 11.37
N ILE A 318 -3.17 19.94 11.77
CA ILE A 318 -3.92 19.01 12.62
C ILE A 318 -5.07 18.40 11.83
N SER A 319 -5.91 19.25 11.28
CA SER A 319 -7.07 18.84 10.50
C SER A 319 -7.59 20.00 9.64
N PRO A 320 -8.43 19.72 8.63
CA PRO A 320 -8.98 20.77 7.78
C PRO A 320 -9.79 21.83 8.52
N ALA A 321 -10.55 21.47 9.56
CA ALA A 321 -11.30 22.45 10.35
C ALA A 321 -10.44 23.16 11.40
N ALA A 322 -9.44 22.49 11.99
CA ALA A 322 -8.63 23.07 13.07
C ALA A 322 -7.54 24.03 12.55
N THR A 323 -6.92 23.71 11.42
CA THR A 323 -5.77 24.46 10.88
C THR A 323 -5.90 24.75 9.38
N PRO A 324 -6.98 25.39 8.92
CA PRO A 324 -7.19 25.66 7.48
C PRO A 324 -6.13 26.63 6.91
N HIS A 325 -5.51 27.46 7.74
CA HIS A 325 -4.43 28.37 7.34
C HIS A 325 -3.13 27.63 6.95
N LEU A 326 -3.03 26.33 7.23
CA LEU A 326 -1.88 25.47 6.88
C LEU A 326 -2.12 24.58 5.66
N PHE A 327 -3.19 24.83 4.89
CA PHE A 327 -3.38 24.16 3.60
C PHE A 327 -2.27 24.50 2.61
N ASN A 328 -1.93 23.52 1.77
CA ASN A 328 -0.84 23.58 0.79
C ASN A 328 0.54 23.42 1.43
N VAL A 329 1.55 23.19 0.59
CA VAL A 329 2.97 23.18 1.00
C VAL A 329 3.44 24.63 1.03
N GLN A 330 3.61 25.20 2.21
CA GLN A 330 3.90 26.63 2.44
C GLN A 330 5.37 26.86 2.82
N CYS A 331 5.75 28.12 3.09
CA CYS A 331 7.13 28.49 3.45
C CYS A 331 7.64 27.69 4.64
N GLU A 332 6.80 27.50 5.65
CA GLU A 332 7.14 26.81 6.90
C GLU A 332 7.33 25.29 6.72
N GLU A 333 6.91 24.70 5.58
CA GLU A 333 7.15 23.27 5.32
C GLU A 333 8.64 23.00 5.09
N CYS A 334 9.33 23.95 4.46
CA CYS A 334 10.77 23.90 4.17
C CYS A 334 11.59 24.62 5.25
N HIS A 335 11.15 25.80 5.68
CA HIS A 335 11.91 26.67 6.59
C HIS A 335 11.64 26.41 8.08
N GLY A 336 10.61 25.63 8.40
CA GLY A 336 10.17 25.40 9.78
C GLY A 336 9.25 26.50 10.32
N PRO A 337 8.76 26.37 11.56
CA PRO A 337 7.74 27.24 12.14
C PRO A 337 8.21 28.69 12.31
N ALA A 338 7.40 29.66 11.91
CA ALA A 338 7.76 31.07 11.84
C ALA A 338 7.22 31.93 13.00
N GLU A 339 6.48 31.38 13.97
CA GLU A 339 5.92 32.19 15.08
C GLU A 339 7.00 32.96 15.87
N ALA A 340 8.15 32.33 16.14
CA ALA A 340 9.27 32.99 16.82
C ALA A 340 9.91 34.09 15.95
N HIS A 341 10.04 33.84 14.64
CA HIS A 341 10.56 34.81 13.69
C HIS A 341 9.64 36.03 13.57
N ARG A 342 8.32 35.82 13.52
CA ARG A 342 7.33 36.91 13.50
C ARG A 342 7.43 37.80 14.73
N GLN A 343 7.73 37.22 15.90
CA GLN A 343 7.90 37.97 17.15
C GLN A 343 9.24 38.72 17.21
N ASN A 344 10.29 38.20 16.57
CA ASN A 344 11.60 38.83 16.54
C ASN A 344 12.30 38.66 15.17
N PRO A 345 11.92 39.48 14.16
CA PRO A 345 12.42 39.31 12.78
C PRO A 345 13.91 39.55 12.60
N ALA A 346 14.58 40.16 13.60
CA ALA A 346 16.01 40.42 13.57
C ALA A 346 16.85 39.16 13.84
N LEU A 347 16.25 38.10 14.38
CA LEU A 347 16.94 36.81 14.57
C LEU A 347 16.96 36.02 13.25
N PRO A 348 18.03 35.24 13.00
CA PRO A 348 18.06 34.31 11.89
C PRO A 348 16.85 33.37 11.91
N TYR A 349 16.24 33.17 10.75
CA TYR A 349 15.10 32.27 10.54
C TYR A 349 15.39 31.33 9.39
N GLY A 350 14.75 30.16 9.45
CA GLY A 350 14.82 29.14 8.42
C GLY A 350 15.88 28.09 8.71
N GLU A 351 15.51 26.84 8.51
CA GLU A 351 16.49 25.77 8.36
C GLU A 351 17.18 25.87 7.00
N LYS A 352 18.41 25.35 6.93
CA LYS A 352 19.09 25.16 5.66
C LYS A 352 18.34 24.09 4.86
N ILE A 353 17.89 24.44 3.67
CA ILE A 353 17.20 23.51 2.77
C ILE A 353 18.21 22.54 2.19
N GLU A 354 17.96 21.26 2.37
CA GLU A 354 18.80 20.16 1.89
C GLU A 354 17.92 19.12 1.18
N LEU A 355 18.53 18.19 0.46
CA LEU A 355 17.81 17.09 -0.22
C LEU A 355 16.76 16.42 0.69
N ARG A 356 17.12 16.21 1.97
CA ARG A 356 16.22 15.59 2.95
C ARG A 356 14.90 16.34 3.11
N THR A 357 14.89 17.66 2.98
CA THR A 357 13.69 18.50 3.10
C THR A 357 12.68 18.14 2.00
N CYS A 358 13.16 17.91 0.78
CA CYS A 358 12.31 17.56 -0.36
C CYS A 358 11.91 16.07 -0.31
N THR A 359 12.81 15.18 0.06
CA THR A 359 12.57 13.72 0.01
C THR A 359 11.63 13.19 1.09
N ILE A 360 11.16 14.04 2.01
CA ILE A 360 10.03 13.72 2.89
C ILE A 360 8.78 13.41 2.05
N CYS A 361 8.53 14.26 1.03
CA CYS A 361 7.37 14.13 0.16
C CYS A 361 7.72 13.54 -1.22
N HIS A 362 8.92 13.82 -1.73
CA HIS A 362 9.40 13.35 -3.03
C HIS A 362 10.19 12.04 -2.86
N THR A 363 9.48 10.93 -2.96
CA THR A 363 10.05 9.59 -2.89
C THR A 363 9.95 8.92 -4.26
N PRO A 364 10.70 7.84 -4.54
CA PRO A 364 10.48 7.04 -5.74
C PRO A 364 9.04 6.55 -5.91
N ASN A 365 8.26 6.57 -4.81
CA ASN A 365 6.87 6.18 -4.83
C ASN A 365 5.88 7.29 -5.15
N THR A 366 6.18 8.51 -4.75
CA THR A 366 5.27 9.66 -4.86
C THR A 366 5.66 10.59 -6.00
N ASP A 367 6.95 10.69 -6.30
CA ASP A 367 7.52 11.45 -7.40
C ASP A 367 8.78 10.76 -7.95
N PRO A 368 8.63 9.76 -8.85
CA PRO A 368 9.74 8.96 -9.35
C PRO A 368 10.74 9.74 -10.21
N GLU A 369 10.34 10.88 -10.77
CA GLU A 369 11.18 11.70 -11.65
C GLU A 369 11.85 12.86 -10.90
N PHE A 370 11.67 12.94 -9.58
CA PHE A 370 12.24 14.01 -8.76
C PHE A 370 13.77 14.05 -8.86
N SER A 371 14.29 15.23 -9.18
CA SER A 371 15.72 15.54 -9.22
C SER A 371 15.96 16.79 -8.40
N PHE A 372 16.64 16.67 -7.27
CA PHE A 372 16.87 17.82 -6.39
C PHE A 372 17.61 18.97 -7.10
N ASP A 373 18.62 18.65 -7.90
CA ASP A 373 19.44 19.65 -8.59
C ASP A 373 18.62 20.46 -9.62
N ASP A 374 17.62 19.82 -10.25
CA ASP A 374 16.76 20.46 -11.24
C ASP A 374 15.57 21.15 -10.59
N ASP A 375 14.86 20.43 -9.71
CA ASP A 375 13.56 20.83 -9.16
C ASP A 375 13.68 21.90 -8.06
N ILE A 376 14.81 22.01 -7.36
CA ILE A 376 15.02 23.07 -6.37
C ILE A 376 14.87 24.47 -7.00
N ASN A 377 15.25 24.62 -8.27
CA ASN A 377 15.14 25.89 -8.99
C ASN A 377 13.69 26.31 -9.26
N LEU A 378 12.73 25.39 -9.16
CA LEU A 378 11.31 25.69 -9.30
C LEU A 378 10.70 26.34 -8.05
N VAL A 379 11.42 26.28 -6.92
CA VAL A 379 10.95 26.74 -5.61
C VAL A 379 11.90 27.72 -4.94
N ILE A 380 13.03 28.06 -5.57
CA ILE A 380 13.88 29.18 -5.14
C ILE A 380 13.18 30.50 -5.53
N HIS A 381 13.09 31.39 -4.55
CA HIS A 381 12.41 32.68 -4.63
C HIS A 381 13.16 33.74 -3.83
#